data_AF-A0A658NJB0-F1
#
_entry.id   AF-A0A658NJB0-F1
#
_cell.length_a   1.000
_cell.length_b   1.000
_cell.length_c   1.000
_cell.angle_alpha   90.00
_cell.angle_beta   90.00
_cell.angle_gamma   90.00
#
_symmetry.space_group_name_H-M   'P 1'
#
loop_
_entity.id
_entity.type
_entity.pdbx_description
1 polymer ?
#
loop_
_entity_poly.entity_id
_entity_poly.type
_entity_poly.pdbx_seq_one_letter_code
_entity_poly.pdbx_strand_id
1 'polypeptide(L)'
;MDGELGQEYAAIGRGGQRVHLLADLDLLVVTTGGGFNIDEIWPYLDGVLVDPEKPLPANPAGVAQLNAAITAVAQPPPAQPV
;
A
#
# COMPACT_ATOMS: atom_id res chain seq x y z
N MET A 1 5.47 -16.69 -13.31
CA MET A 1 4.03 -17.01 -13.23
C MET A 1 3.40 -15.93 -14.07
N ASP A 2 2.77 -16.27 -15.19
CA ASP A 2 2.25 -15.25 -16.11
C ASP A 2 1.06 -14.56 -15.43
N GLY A 3 1.30 -13.37 -14.88
CA GLY A 3 0.28 -12.48 -14.33
C GLY A 3 -0.31 -11.60 -15.43
N GLU A 4 -1.43 -10.93 -15.15
CA GLU A 4 -2.13 -10.06 -16.12
C GLU A 4 -1.25 -8.91 -16.70
N LEU A 5 -0.07 -8.67 -16.12
CA LEU A 5 0.91 -7.66 -16.53
C LEU A 5 2.16 -8.23 -17.24
N GLY A 6 2.14 -9.50 -17.64
CA GLY A 6 3.24 -10.15 -18.35
C GLY A 6 4.26 -10.84 -17.43
N GLN A 7 5.53 -10.82 -17.84
CA GLN A 7 6.63 -11.50 -17.13
C GLN A 7 6.93 -10.81 -15.79
N GLU A 8 6.36 -11.34 -14.71
CA GLU A 8 6.58 -10.85 -13.35
C GLU A 8 7.67 -11.63 -12.61
N TYR A 9 8.63 -10.91 -12.05
CA TYR A 9 9.65 -11.44 -11.13
C TYR A 9 9.48 -10.78 -9.76
N ALA A 10 9.47 -11.59 -8.70
CA ALA A 10 9.30 -11.09 -7.34
C ALA A 10 10.38 -11.61 -6.38
N ALA A 11 10.82 -10.74 -5.47
CA ALA A 11 11.66 -11.09 -4.32
C ALA A 11 10.94 -10.75 -3.01
N ILE A 12 10.96 -11.69 -2.05
CA ILE A 12 10.28 -11.55 -0.76
C ILE A 12 11.32 -11.40 0.35
N GLY A 13 11.32 -10.24 1.01
CA GLY A 13 12.15 -9.95 2.16
C GLY A 13 11.44 -10.26 3.48
N ARG A 14 12.24 -10.53 4.53
CA ARG A 14 11.69 -10.63 5.90
C ARG A 14 11.08 -9.29 6.31
N GLY A 15 9.93 -9.35 6.99
CA GLY A 15 9.25 -8.16 7.49
C GLY A 15 8.24 -7.54 6.52
N GLY A 16 7.84 -8.23 5.44
CA GLY A 16 6.78 -7.78 4.53
C GLY A 16 7.28 -7.04 3.28
N GLN A 17 8.59 -6.93 3.11
CA GLN A 17 9.16 -6.33 1.91
C GLN A 17 8.89 -7.19 0.67
N ARG A 18 8.45 -6.56 -0.42
CA ARG A 18 8.40 -7.17 -1.75
C ARG A 18 9.04 -6.26 -2.78
N VAL A 19 9.70 -6.88 -3.76
CA VAL A 19 10.20 -6.22 -4.98
C VAL A 19 9.51 -6.89 -6.16
N HIS A 20 8.84 -6.12 -7.01
CA HIS A 20 8.19 -6.60 -8.24
C HIS A 20 8.84 -5.92 -9.45
N LEU A 21 9.31 -6.72 -10.41
CA LEU A 21 9.75 -6.24 -11.72
C LEU A 21 8.62 -6.44 -12.73
N LEU A 22 8.16 -5.34 -13.32
CA LEU A 22 7.15 -5.30 -14.37
C LEU A 22 7.87 -4.91 -15.66
N ALA A 23 8.48 -5.89 -16.32
CA ALA A 23 9.38 -5.67 -17.46
C ALA A 23 8.69 -4.97 -18.63
N ASP A 24 7.43 -5.31 -18.89
CA ASP A 24 6.63 -4.75 -20.00
C ASP A 24 6.32 -3.26 -19.79
N LEU A 25 6.43 -2.76 -18.55
CA LEU A 25 6.20 -1.37 -18.17
C LEU A 25 7.51 -0.60 -17.89
N ASP A 26 8.68 -1.24 -18.06
CA ASP A 26 9.99 -0.70 -17.65
C ASP A 26 9.98 -0.17 -16.20
N LEU A 27 9.34 -0.93 -15.30
CA LEU A 27 9.02 -0.48 -13.95
C LEU A 27 9.49 -1.48 -12.88
N LEU A 28 10.10 -0.94 -11.82
CA LEU A 28 10.43 -1.66 -10.60
C LEU A 28 9.63 -1.11 -9.42
N VAL A 29 8.81 -1.95 -8.79
CA VAL A 29 8.02 -1.59 -7.62
C VAL A 29 8.67 -2.19 -6.38
N VAL A 30 9.07 -1.34 -5.44
CA VAL A 30 9.65 -1.75 -4.16
C VAL A 30 8.70 -1.37 -3.04
N THR A 31 8.11 -2.35 -2.37
CA THR A 31 7.27 -2.11 -1.19
C THR A 31 8.05 -2.44 0.07
N THR A 32 8.24 -1.45 0.94
CA THR A 32 8.93 -1.59 2.22
C THR A 32 7.96 -1.34 3.38
N GLY A 33 7.77 -2.33 4.23
CA GLY A 33 6.97 -2.20 5.45
C GLY A 33 6.49 -3.55 5.95
N GLY A 34 6.08 -3.58 7.22
CA GLY A 34 5.49 -4.76 7.85
C GLY A 34 4.12 -4.44 8.43
N GLY A 35 3.31 -5.47 8.67
CA GLY A 35 1.96 -5.32 9.20
C GLY A 35 0.88 -5.01 8.16
N PHE A 36 1.19 -5.18 6.87
CA PHE A 36 0.20 -5.13 5.80
C PHE A 36 0.34 -6.35 4.89
N ASN A 37 -0.73 -6.68 4.16
CA ASN A 37 -0.69 -7.68 3.10
C ASN A 37 -0.70 -6.96 1.75
N ILE A 38 0.39 -7.09 0.99
CA ILE A 38 0.51 -6.50 -0.34
C ILE A 38 -0.57 -6.99 -1.30
N ASP A 39 -1.10 -8.21 -1.13
CA ASP A 39 -2.17 -8.73 -2.00
C ASP A 39 -3.48 -7.95 -1.79
N GLU A 40 -3.65 -7.26 -0.65
CA GLU A 40 -4.77 -6.33 -0.39
C GLU A 40 -4.54 -4.95 -1.01
N ILE A 41 -3.28 -4.58 -1.27
CA ILE A 41 -2.89 -3.25 -1.76
C ILE A 41 -2.70 -3.27 -3.29
N TRP A 42 -2.21 -4.37 -3.84
CA TRP A 42 -1.84 -4.52 -5.25
C TRP A 42 -2.96 -4.10 -6.23
N PRO A 43 -4.25 -4.41 -6.02
CA PRO A 43 -5.32 -3.97 -6.91
C PRO A 43 -5.46 -2.44 -7.02
N TYR A 44 -5.03 -1.70 -6.00
CA TYR A 44 -4.99 -0.24 -6.03
C TYR A 44 -3.73 0.29 -6.72
N LEU A 45 -2.62 -0.44 -6.65
CA LEU A 45 -1.38 -0.03 -7.30
C LEU A 45 -1.45 -0.28 -8.81
N ASP A 46 -1.88 -1.47 -9.22
CA ASP A 46 -1.93 -1.91 -10.62
C ASP A 46 -2.54 -0.85 -11.55
N GLY A 47 -3.74 -0.37 -11.22
CA GLY A 47 -4.43 0.64 -12.04
C GLY A 47 -3.63 1.94 -12.24
N VAL A 48 -2.89 2.40 -11.23
CA VAL A 48 -2.07 3.63 -11.30
C VAL A 48 -0.73 3.36 -11.98
N LEU A 49 -0.20 2.14 -11.87
CA LEU A 49 1.06 1.75 -12.51
C LEU A 49 0.89 1.57 -14.03
N VAL A 50 -0.28 1.08 -14.47
CA VAL A 50 -0.61 0.90 -15.89
C VAL A 50 -1.12 2.20 -16.52
N ASP A 51 -1.94 2.97 -15.80
CA ASP A 51 -2.51 4.24 -16.27
C ASP A 51 -2.39 5.34 -15.20
N PRO A 52 -1.27 6.07 -15.18
CA PRO A 52 -1.01 7.10 -14.16
C PRO A 52 -1.99 8.27 -14.19
N GLU A 53 -2.70 8.48 -15.30
CA GLU A 53 -3.71 9.55 -15.43
C GLU A 53 -5.07 9.12 -14.85
N LYS A 54 -5.25 7.82 -14.57
CA LYS A 54 -6.47 7.28 -13.98
C LYS A 54 -6.44 7.43 -12.46
N PRO A 55 -7.34 8.25 -11.86
CA PRO A 55 -7.38 8.40 -10.43
C PRO A 55 -7.86 7.11 -9.75
N LEU A 56 -7.34 6.87 -8.54
CA LEU A 56 -7.86 5.83 -7.66
C LEU A 56 -9.35 6.06 -7.36
N PRO A 57 -10.16 4.99 -7.25
CA PRO A 57 -11.52 5.11 -6.75
C PRO A 57 -11.56 5.76 -5.36
N ALA A 58 -12.53 6.64 -5.13
CA ALA A 58 -12.69 7.29 -3.84
C ALA A 58 -13.00 6.24 -2.74
N ASN A 59 -12.33 6.38 -1.59
CA ASN A 59 -12.56 5.52 -0.41
C ASN A 59 -13.01 6.36 0.81
N PRO A 60 -14.28 6.80 0.85
CA PRO A 60 -14.77 7.66 1.94
C PRO A 60 -14.77 6.96 3.31
N ALA A 61 -14.98 5.63 3.33
CA ALA A 61 -14.92 4.84 4.56
C ALA A 61 -13.50 4.82 5.16
N GLY A 62 -12.49 4.61 4.31
CA GLY A 62 -11.08 4.66 4.72
C GLY A 62 -10.66 6.04 5.21
N VAL A 63 -11.12 7.12 4.56
CA VAL A 63 -10.89 8.50 5.01
C VAL A 63 -11.51 8.74 6.39
N ALA A 64 -12.74 8.27 6.62
CA ALA A 64 -13.39 8.39 7.93
C ALA A 64 -12.63 7.64 9.03
N GLN A 65 -12.17 6.41 8.73
CA GLN A 65 -11.37 5.61 9.66
C GLN A 65 -10.04 6.29 10.00
N LEU A 66 -9.35 6.84 8.99
CA LEU A 66 -8.10 7.57 9.17
C LEU A 66 -8.30 8.80 10.07
N ASN A 67 -9.33 9.61 9.80
CA ASN A 67 -9.63 10.79 10.59
C ASN A 67 -9.95 10.45 12.06
N ALA A 68 -10.68 9.35 12.28
CA ALA A 68 -10.93 8.84 13.64
C ALA A 68 -9.64 8.44 14.35
N ALA A 69 -8.74 7.72 13.68
CA ALA A 69 -7.45 7.31 14.24
C ALA A 69 -6.56 8.51 14.58
N ILE A 70 -6.47 9.51 13.68
CA ILE A 70 -5.72 10.75 13.93
C ILE A 70 -6.28 11.48 15.15
N THR A 71 -7.61 11.60 15.26
CA THR A 71 -8.27 12.27 16.38
C THR A 71 -7.99 11.56 17.71
N ALA A 72 -7.95 10.23 17.71
CA ALA A 72 -7.64 9.44 18.89
C ALA A 72 -6.17 9.61 19.33
N VAL A 73 -5.23 9.60 18.40
CA VAL A 73 -3.79 9.78 18.70
C VAL A 73 -3.46 11.21 19.12
N ALA A 74 -4.23 12.20 18.66
CA ALA A 74 -4.05 13.60 19.03
C ALA A 74 -4.48 13.93 20.47
N GLN A 75 -5.13 12.99 21.19
CA GLN A 75 -5.50 13.22 22.58
C GLN A 75 -4.26 13.26 23.49
N PRO A 76 -4.18 14.22 24.43
CA PRO A 76 -3.07 14.23 25.39
C PRO A 76 -3.10 12.96 26.25
N PRO A 77 -1.93 12.48 26.70
CA PRO A 77 -1.88 11.37 27.63
C PRO A 77 -2.61 11.74 28.93
N PRO A 78 -3.19 10.76 29.64
CA PRO A 78 -3.83 11.01 30.92
C PRO A 78 -2.84 11.64 31.91
N ALA A 79 -3.32 12.59 32.72
CA ALA A 79 -2.50 13.24 33.73
C ALA A 79 -1.91 12.19 34.69
N GLN A 80 -0.62 12.31 34.98
CA GLN A 80 0.02 11.45 35.98
C GLN A 80 -0.36 11.95 37.39
N PRO A 81 -0.74 11.05 38.31
CA PRO A 81 -0.93 11.42 39.71
C PRO A 81 0.38 11.97 40.28
N VAL A 82 0.28 13.03 41.06
CA VAL A 82 1.39 13.58 41.88
C VAL A 82 1.47 12.88 43.23
#